data_AF-A0A2P7U0K5-F1
#
_entry.id   AF-A0A2P7U0K5-F1
#
_cell.length_a   1.000
_cell.length_b   1.000
_cell.length_c   1.000
_cell.angle_alpha   90.00
_cell.angle_beta   90.00
_cell.angle_gamma   90.00
#
_symmetry.space_group_name_H-M   'P 1'
#
loop_
_entity.id
_entity.type
_entity.pdbx_description
1 polymer ?
#
loop_
_entity_poly.entity_id
_entity_poly.type
_entity_poly.pdbx_seq_one_letter_code
_entity_poly.pdbx_strand_id
1 'polypeptide(L)'
;MSVYKSDGSRQCESGSGVSVQEMLRELGSIKVYAAQADVLHGVAFPAVCGGGTPNINVYVIDAKNLKKVQQRGFHLLQNKGFGMF
;
A
#
# COMPACT_ATOMS: atom_id res chain seq x y z
N MET A 1 11.24 7.44 -3.74
CA MET A 1 10.56 7.31 -2.43
C MET A 1 9.48 6.26 -2.53
N SER A 2 9.09 5.64 -1.42
CA SER A 2 8.04 4.60 -1.42
C SER A 2 6.73 5.17 -0.89
N VAL A 3 5.65 4.88 -1.60
CA VAL A 3 4.28 5.18 -1.19
C VAL A 3 3.47 3.90 -1.18
N TYR A 4 2.44 3.83 -0.34
CA TYR A 4 1.61 2.65 -0.21
C TYR A 4 0.12 2.99 -0.17
N LYS A 5 -0.72 2.01 -0.47
CA LYS A 5 -2.17 2.05 -0.24
C LYS A 5 -2.62 0.65 0.17
N SER A 6 -3.59 0.56 1.08
CA SER A 6 -4.19 -0.74 1.45
C SER A 6 -4.75 -1.41 0.21
N ASP A 7 -4.49 -2.71 0.05
CA ASP A 7 -5.06 -3.50 -1.04
C ASP A 7 -6.59 -3.68 -0.89
N GLY A 8 -7.16 -3.31 0.26
CA GLY A 8 -8.58 -3.43 0.54
C GLY A 8 -9.04 -4.85 0.87
N SER A 9 -8.12 -5.80 1.04
CA SER A 9 -8.46 -7.16 1.46
C SER A 9 -9.07 -7.16 2.88
N ARG A 10 -9.92 -8.17 3.11
CA ARG A 10 -10.70 -8.33 4.33
C ARG A 10 -10.43 -9.68 4.97
N GLN A 11 -10.45 -9.69 6.29
CA GLN A 11 -10.29 -10.91 7.08
C GLN A 11 -11.46 -11.87 6.83
N CYS A 12 -11.16 -13.16 6.74
CA CYS A 12 -12.09 -14.25 6.37
C CYS A 12 -12.59 -14.23 4.92
N GLU A 13 -12.18 -13.27 4.08
CA GLU A 13 -12.53 -13.20 2.66
C GLU A 13 -11.33 -13.60 1.78
N SER A 14 -11.23 -14.89 1.45
CA SER A 14 -10.14 -15.42 0.62
C SER A 14 -10.12 -14.79 -0.78
N GLY A 15 -8.95 -14.34 -1.22
CA GLY A 15 -8.77 -13.70 -2.53
C GLY A 15 -9.38 -12.29 -2.63
N SER A 16 -9.81 -11.70 -1.51
CA SER A 16 -10.14 -10.27 -1.46
C SER A 16 -8.89 -9.42 -1.62
N GLY A 17 -9.10 -8.16 -2.00
CA GLY A 17 -8.02 -7.19 -2.21
C GLY A 17 -7.65 -7.02 -3.68
N VAL A 18 -7.08 -5.86 -3.96
CA VAL A 18 -6.71 -5.41 -5.28
C VAL A 18 -5.24 -5.72 -5.53
N SER A 19 -4.93 -6.39 -6.63
CA SER A 19 -3.54 -6.72 -6.98
C SER A 19 -2.68 -5.47 -7.22
N VAL A 20 -1.36 -5.61 -7.04
CA VAL A 20 -0.37 -4.56 -7.33
C VAL A 20 -0.55 -3.98 -8.74
N GLN A 21 -0.77 -4.84 -9.75
CA GLN A 21 -0.90 -4.43 -11.15
C GLN A 21 -2.23 -3.73 -11.43
N GLU A 22 -3.29 -4.11 -10.73
CA GLU A 22 -4.58 -3.45 -10.85
C GLU A 22 -4.57 -2.06 -10.23
N MET A 23 -4.10 -1.95 -8.99
CA MET A 23 -4.03 -0.67 -8.28
C MET A 23 -3.01 0.29 -8.93
N LEU A 24 -2.01 -0.23 -9.64
CA LEU A 24 -1.06 0.58 -10.42
C LEU A 24 -1.80 1.53 -11.39
N ARG A 25 -2.97 1.13 -11.91
CA ARG A 25 -3.78 1.97 -12.81
C ARG A 25 -4.21 3.28 -12.15
N GLU A 26 -4.38 3.31 -10.84
CA GLU A 26 -4.71 4.52 -10.09
C GLU A 26 -3.55 5.55 -10.12
N LEU A 27 -2.31 5.13 -10.36
CA LEU A 27 -1.16 6.03 -10.50
C LEU A 27 -1.12 6.74 -11.87
N GLY A 28 -1.90 6.30 -12.84
CA GLY A 28 -2.06 6.96 -14.14
C GLY A 28 -0.71 7.17 -14.84
N SER A 29 -0.42 8.41 -15.25
CA SER A 29 0.84 8.76 -15.96
C SER A 29 2.07 8.94 -15.07
N ILE A 30 1.99 8.61 -13.78
CA ILE A 30 3.13 8.74 -12.87
C ILE A 30 4.12 7.61 -13.16
N LYS A 31 5.38 7.95 -13.41
CA LYS A 31 6.44 6.97 -13.56
C LYS A 31 6.67 6.22 -12.25
N VAL A 32 6.53 4.90 -12.30
CA VAL A 32 6.80 3.96 -11.21
C VAL A 32 8.10 3.22 -11.51
N TYR A 33 8.99 3.16 -10.54
CA TYR A 33 10.30 2.52 -10.66
C TYR A 33 10.31 1.09 -10.12
N ALA A 34 9.45 0.79 -9.15
CA ALA A 34 9.24 -0.52 -8.58
C ALA A 34 7.84 -0.60 -7.99
N ALA A 35 7.26 -1.81 -7.97
CA ALA A 35 5.95 -2.09 -7.43
C ALA A 35 5.97 -3.47 -6.76
N GLN A 36 5.42 -3.59 -5.57
CA GLN A 36 5.35 -4.85 -4.83
C GLN A 36 4.14 -4.89 -3.90
N ALA A 37 3.70 -6.09 -3.56
CA ALA A 37 2.81 -6.31 -2.42
C ALA A 37 3.66 -6.34 -1.15
N ASP A 38 3.10 -5.87 -0.05
CA ASP A 38 3.77 -5.85 1.26
C ASP A 38 2.74 -5.87 2.39
N VAL A 39 3.22 -5.87 3.63
CA VAL A 39 2.39 -5.81 4.82
C VAL A 39 2.74 -4.56 5.62
N LEU A 40 1.72 -3.83 6.08
CA LEU A 40 1.91 -2.68 6.94
C LEU A 40 2.33 -3.14 8.34
N HIS A 41 3.58 -2.87 8.69
CA HIS A 41 4.14 -3.22 9.99
C HIS A 41 3.85 -2.15 11.07
N GLY A 42 3.85 -2.57 12.34
CA GLY A 42 3.70 -1.66 13.48
C GLY A 42 2.28 -1.11 13.68
N VAL A 43 1.29 -1.64 12.95
CA VAL A 43 -0.12 -1.27 13.07
C VAL A 43 -0.94 -2.51 13.43
N ALA A 44 -1.76 -2.40 14.47
CA ALA A 44 -2.67 -3.48 14.87
C ALA A 44 -3.99 -3.38 14.09
N PHE A 45 -4.49 -4.52 13.62
CA PHE A 45 -5.80 -4.66 13.00
C PHE A 45 -6.69 -5.55 13.88
N PRO A 46 -7.93 -5.15 14.20
CA PRO A 46 -8.84 -5.99 14.97
C PRO A 46 -9.08 -7.33 14.27
N ALA A 47 -8.89 -8.45 14.98
CA ALA A 47 -9.03 -9.80 14.43
C ALA A 47 -10.51 -10.24 14.35
N VAL A 48 -11.25 -9.71 13.37
CA VAL A 48 -12.68 -9.99 13.16
C VAL A 48 -12.98 -10.17 11.68
N CYS A 49 -13.88 -11.10 11.34
CA CYS A 49 -14.29 -11.30 9.95
C CYS A 49 -14.90 -10.01 9.37
N GLY A 50 -14.53 -9.68 8.13
CA GLY A 50 -14.90 -8.43 7.46
C GLY A 50 -14.05 -7.21 7.85
N GLY A 51 -13.20 -7.32 8.89
CA GLY A 51 -12.20 -6.31 9.22
C GLY A 51 -11.13 -6.17 8.14
N GLY A 52 -10.49 -5.02 8.05
CA GLY A 52 -9.36 -4.81 7.14
C GLY A 52 -8.14 -5.66 7.51
N THR A 53 -7.25 -5.89 6.55
CA THR A 53 -5.96 -6.56 6.74
C THR A 53 -4.81 -5.56 6.72
N PRO A 54 -3.60 -5.96 7.16
CA PRO A 54 -2.41 -5.14 6.97
C PRO A 54 -1.86 -5.16 5.53
N ASN A 55 -2.51 -5.82 4.57
CA ASN A 55 -1.97 -5.94 3.22
C ASN A 55 -2.00 -4.60 2.48
N ILE A 56 -0.87 -4.27 1.83
CA ILE A 56 -0.67 -3.01 1.11
C ILE A 56 0.00 -3.27 -0.23
N ASN A 57 -0.23 -2.38 -1.19
CA ASN A 57 0.57 -2.29 -2.40
C ASN A 57 1.51 -1.10 -2.30
N VAL A 58 2.80 -1.33 -2.54
CA VAL A 58 3.87 -0.35 -2.42
C VAL A 58 4.43 0.01 -3.79
N TYR A 59 4.65 1.30 -4.03
CA TYR A 59 5.17 1.82 -5.29
C TYR A 59 6.32 2.79 -5.04
N VAL A 60 7.40 2.65 -5.80
CA VAL A 60 8.51 3.60 -5.81
C VAL A 60 8.28 4.65 -6.87
N ILE A 61 8.20 5.91 -6.46
CA ILE A 61 7.93 7.07 -7.33
C ILE A 61 8.96 8.19 -7.10
N ASP A 62 8.96 9.15 -8.03
CA ASP A 62 9.64 10.44 -7.88
C ASP A 62 8.95 11.28 -6.80
N ALA A 63 9.75 11.93 -5.95
CA ALA A 63 9.30 12.75 -4.83
C ALA A 63 8.34 13.87 -5.23
N LYS A 64 8.49 14.44 -6.42
CA LYS A 64 7.63 15.53 -6.92
C LYS A 64 6.18 15.10 -7.11
N ASN A 65 5.92 13.79 -7.24
CA ASN A 65 4.59 13.24 -7.43
C ASN A 65 3.86 12.93 -6.11
N LEU A 66 4.49 13.14 -4.95
CA LEU A 66 3.92 12.78 -3.64
C LEU A 66 2.53 13.39 -3.41
N LYS A 67 2.38 14.70 -3.60
CA LYS A 67 1.08 15.37 -3.42
C LYS A 67 -0.01 14.80 -4.34
N LYS A 68 0.36 14.45 -5.57
CA LYS A 68 -0.57 13.91 -6.58
C LYS A 68 -1.03 12.50 -6.23
N VAL A 69 -0.15 11.64 -5.70
CA VAL A 69 -0.55 10.29 -5.25
C VAL A 69 -1.31 10.33 -3.93
N GLN A 70 -1.01 11.28 -3.04
CA GLN A 70 -1.77 11.49 -1.81
C GLN A 70 -3.24 11.83 -2.07
N GLN A 71 -3.50 12.67 -3.08
CA GLN A 71 -4.86 12.96 -3.54
C GLN A 71 -5.64 11.72 -4.05
N ARG A 72 -4.94 10.60 -4.29
CA ARG A 72 -5.52 9.33 -4.76
C ARG A 72 -5.57 8.26 -3.66
N GLY A 73 -5.29 8.66 -2.42
CA GLY A 73 -5.32 7.78 -1.25
C GLY A 73 -4.03 6.99 -1.02
N PHE A 74 -2.91 7.36 -1.66
CA PHE A 74 -1.60 6.79 -1.33
C PHE A 74 -0.96 7.56 -0.17
N HIS A 75 -0.31 6.83 0.72
CA HIS A 75 0.38 7.37 1.88
C HIS A 75 1.89 7.20 1.71
N LEU A 76 2.67 8.12 2.28
CA LEU A 76 4.12 7.96 2.31
C LEU A 76 4.44 6.75 3.21
N LEU A 77 5.20 5.78 2.68
CA LEU A 77 5.72 4.69 3.50
C LEU A 77 6.91 5.22 4.28
N GLN A 78 6.67 5.68 5.51
CA GLN A 78 7.74 6.11 6.40
C GLN A 78 8.52 4.88 6.85
N ASN A 79 9.75 4.74 6.38
CA ASN A 79 10.65 3.72 6.87
C ASN A 79 11.05 4.05 8.33
N LYS A 80 10.27 3.59 9.31
CA LYS A 80 10.67 3.51 10.73
C LYS A 80 10.83 2.05 11.13
N GLY A 81 11.67 1.30 10.42
CA GLY A 81 12.04 -0.04 10.86
C GLY A 81 12.36 -1.03 9.74
N PHE A 82 13.32 -0.71 8.86
CA PHE A 82 14.12 -1.78 8.26
C PHE A 82 15.13 -2.19 9.34
N GLY A 83 14.81 -3.24 10.11
CA GLY A 83 15.70 -3.87 11.08
C GLY A 83 15.92 -3.09 12.39
N MET A 84 15.14 -3.40 13.42
CA MET A 84 15.66 -3.44 14.78
C MET A 84 14.74 -4.30 15.67
N PHE A 85 15.28 -5.48 16.01
CA PHE A 85 14.85 -6.51 16.96
C PHE A 85 13.79 -7.52 16.48
#